data_AF-A0A359FZX0-F1
#
_entry.id   AF-A0A359FZX0-F1
#
_cell.length_a   1.000
_cell.length_b   1.000
_cell.length_c   1.000
_cell.angle_alpha   90.00
_cell.angle_beta   90.00
_cell.angle_gamma   90.00
#
_symmetry.space_group_name_H-M   'P 1'
#
loop_
_entity.id
_entity.type
_entity.pdbx_description
1 polymer ?
#
loop_
_entity_poly.entity_id
_entity_poly.type
_entity_poly.pdbx_seq_one_letter_code
_entity_poly.pdbx_strand_id
1 'polypeptide(L)'
;MGHERIGFLPHTKQWRGIVDQLASFGGGEISIAQIANETLNAVKKTYEAMPFDESVIKALSFLATLSYSANLDNQVDFLNDNGYSVDSQISLFSLMASAQDYITTETGSLETNKLAKDAAMQAVIDYQERHKINQISLFAEQPDNVWSEAGTGAAFCELSRTFFASFTERQLKYYIERAAASSIDNYDTLKAFNHQLSEQSKTIAEHTFEISKLVQSFSAGWFNKNAVHSLPTEKQVEGFLRMSFGKLREEFRREADG
;
A
#
# COMPACT_ATOMS: atom_id res chain seq x y z
N MET A 1 11.51 -22.72 11.22
CA MET A 1 11.38 -23.43 9.93
C MET A 1 11.14 -22.37 8.87
N GLY A 2 12.05 -22.24 7.89
CA GLY A 2 11.85 -21.45 6.67
C GLY A 2 12.07 -19.93 6.75
N HIS A 3 13.27 -19.47 7.10
CA HIS A 3 13.72 -18.17 6.58
C HIS A 3 14.21 -18.42 5.15
N GLU A 4 13.30 -18.41 4.18
CA GLU A 4 13.72 -18.19 2.81
C GLU A 4 14.37 -16.81 2.78
N ARG A 5 15.69 -16.78 2.61
CA ARG A 5 16.35 -15.60 2.07
C ARG A 5 15.79 -15.47 0.67
N ILE A 6 14.72 -14.69 0.53
CA ILE A 6 14.36 -14.11 -0.76
C ILE A 6 15.68 -13.53 -1.27
N GLY A 7 16.20 -14.06 -2.38
CA GLY A 7 17.39 -13.52 -3.03
C GLY A 7 17.18 -12.05 -3.38
N PHE A 8 18.15 -11.42 -4.06
CA PHE A 8 17.90 -10.09 -4.61
C PHE A 8 16.57 -10.10 -5.36
N LEU A 9 15.64 -9.24 -4.93
CA LEU A 9 14.42 -9.04 -5.70
C LEU A 9 14.86 -8.63 -7.11
N PRO A 10 14.28 -9.19 -8.17
CA PRO A 10 14.52 -8.68 -9.50
C PRO A 10 13.94 -7.27 -9.53
N HIS A 11 14.78 -6.27 -9.30
CA HIS A 11 14.42 -4.88 -9.51
C HIS A 11 14.51 -4.62 -11.00
N THR A 12 13.39 -4.25 -11.62
CA THR A 12 13.44 -3.74 -12.99
C THR A 12 14.29 -2.47 -13.06
N LYS A 13 14.26 -1.64 -11.99
CA LYS A 13 15.17 -0.50 -11.75
C LYS A 13 15.39 -0.26 -10.25
N GLN A 14 16.59 0.18 -9.86
CA GLN A 14 16.85 0.68 -8.50
C GLN A 14 16.34 2.11 -8.33
N TRP A 15 16.00 2.51 -7.10
CA TRP A 15 15.52 3.87 -6.81
C TRP A 15 16.41 4.98 -7.37
N ARG A 16 17.75 4.90 -7.18
CA ARG A 16 18.69 5.88 -7.75
C ARG A 16 18.53 6.02 -9.25
N GLY A 17 18.46 4.90 -9.97
CA GLY A 17 18.26 4.90 -11.42
C GLY A 17 16.91 5.48 -11.87
N ILE A 18 15.88 5.44 -11.02
CA ILE A 18 14.60 6.12 -11.27
C ILE A 18 14.76 7.63 -11.08
N VAL A 19 15.44 8.08 -10.03
CA VAL A 19 15.67 9.51 -9.77
C VAL A 19 16.63 10.13 -10.80
N ASP A 20 17.64 9.41 -11.28
CA ASP A 20 18.55 9.87 -12.34
C ASP A 20 17.81 10.20 -13.65
N GLN A 21 16.73 9.47 -13.94
CA GLN A 21 15.88 9.71 -15.12
C GLN A 21 15.05 10.99 -15.00
N LEU A 22 14.75 11.44 -13.78
CA LEU A 22 13.99 12.68 -13.54
C LEU A 22 14.79 13.95 -13.87
N ALA A 23 16.11 13.89 -13.72
CA ALA A 23 16.99 15.04 -13.81
C ALA A 23 17.75 15.17 -15.14
N SER A 24 17.74 14.12 -15.98
CA SER A 24 18.27 14.17 -17.35
C SER A 24 17.60 15.23 -18.24
N PHE A 25 16.53 15.87 -17.76
CA PHE A 25 15.74 16.87 -18.46
C PHE A 25 15.77 18.27 -17.81
N GLY A 26 16.50 18.47 -16.71
CA GLY A 26 16.61 19.76 -15.98
C GLY A 26 18.06 20.20 -15.79
N GLY A 27 18.52 21.15 -16.61
CA GLY A 27 19.93 21.57 -16.67
C GLY A 27 20.45 22.41 -15.49
N GLY A 28 20.61 21.79 -14.31
CA GLY A 28 21.27 22.40 -13.15
C GLY A 28 22.10 21.42 -12.33
N GLU A 29 23.14 21.93 -11.64
CA GLU A 29 24.02 21.21 -10.71
C GLU A 29 23.32 20.84 -9.37
N ILE A 30 22.02 20.53 -9.39
CA ILE A 30 21.40 19.93 -8.20
C ILE A 30 21.92 18.50 -8.10
N SER A 31 22.49 18.13 -6.95
CA SER A 31 22.91 16.75 -6.73
C SER A 31 21.66 15.87 -6.67
N ILE A 32 21.34 15.21 -7.77
CA ILE A 32 20.27 14.20 -7.88
C ILE A 32 20.39 13.17 -6.76
N ALA A 33 21.64 12.82 -6.42
CA ALA A 33 21.96 11.95 -5.30
C ALA A 33 21.46 12.51 -3.96
N GLN A 34 21.48 13.83 -3.76
CA GLN A 34 20.91 14.47 -2.59
C GLN A 34 19.38 14.29 -2.54
N ILE A 35 18.64 14.62 -3.60
CA ILE A 35 17.18 14.43 -3.65
C ILE A 35 16.81 12.95 -3.41
N ALA A 36 17.51 12.02 -4.06
CA ALA A 36 17.29 10.59 -3.90
C ALA A 36 17.54 10.15 -2.45
N ASN A 37 18.66 10.55 -1.85
CA ASN A 37 19.04 10.18 -0.49
C ASN A 37 18.12 10.83 0.57
N GLU A 38 17.75 12.09 0.40
CA GLU A 38 16.81 12.79 1.28
C GLU A 38 15.44 12.12 1.26
N THR A 39 14.95 11.75 0.08
CA THR A 39 13.69 11.00 -0.08
C THR A 39 13.73 9.68 0.68
N LEU A 40 14.76 8.85 0.45
CA LEU A 40 14.87 7.55 1.13
C LEU A 40 15.05 7.72 2.64
N ASN A 41 15.81 8.71 3.09
CA ASN A 41 15.98 8.98 4.52
C ASN A 41 14.68 9.40 5.19
N ALA A 42 13.88 10.24 4.54
CA ALA A 42 12.57 10.65 5.04
C ALA A 42 11.59 9.47 5.13
N VAL A 43 11.52 8.63 4.10
CA VAL A 43 10.69 7.40 4.10
C VAL A 43 11.13 6.44 5.20
N LYS A 44 12.43 6.12 5.30
CA LYS A 44 12.97 5.20 6.32
C LYS A 44 12.66 5.67 7.74
N LYS A 45 12.77 6.98 8.02
CA LYS A 45 12.44 7.56 9.32
C LYS A 45 10.94 7.46 9.61
N THR A 46 10.11 7.74 8.60
CA THR A 46 8.64 7.65 8.73
C THR A 46 8.19 6.23 9.07
N TYR A 47 8.82 5.22 8.47
CA TYR A 47 8.47 3.80 8.65
C TYR A 47 8.68 3.28 10.08
N GLU A 48 9.44 3.98 10.92
CA GLU A 48 9.53 3.64 12.35
C GLU A 48 8.22 3.94 13.10
N ALA A 49 7.48 4.97 12.68
CA ALA A 49 6.24 5.41 13.32
C ALA A 49 4.99 4.77 12.71
N MET A 50 5.01 4.42 11.42
CA MET A 50 3.83 3.89 10.70
C MET A 50 3.15 2.68 11.37
N PRO A 51 3.85 1.73 12.02
CA PRO A 51 3.18 0.64 12.71
C PRO A 51 2.27 1.07 13.87
N PHE A 52 2.47 2.27 14.42
CA PHE A 52 1.70 2.84 15.53
C PHE A 52 0.73 3.92 15.08
N ASP A 53 0.73 4.26 13.80
CA ASP A 53 -0.18 5.25 13.27
C ASP A 53 -1.59 4.65 13.19
N GLU A 54 -2.54 5.31 13.85
CA GLU A 54 -3.92 4.85 13.97
C GLU A 54 -4.56 4.64 12.59
N SER A 55 -4.28 5.51 11.61
CA SER A 55 -4.87 5.41 10.28
C SER A 55 -4.30 4.20 9.50
N VAL A 56 -3.02 3.89 9.69
CA VAL A 56 -2.37 2.73 9.08
C VAL A 56 -2.85 1.42 9.71
N ILE A 57 -3.03 1.41 11.03
CA ILE A 57 -3.64 0.29 11.77
C ILE A 57 -5.07 0.07 11.30
N LYS A 58 -5.89 1.12 11.22
CA LYS A 58 -7.27 1.05 10.73
C LYS A 58 -7.33 0.57 9.28
N ALA A 59 -6.47 1.07 8.41
CA ALA A 59 -6.41 0.64 7.01
C ALA A 59 -6.14 -0.85 6.86
N LEU A 60 -5.16 -1.40 7.58
CA LEU A 60 -4.90 -2.84 7.53
C LEU A 60 -6.00 -3.66 8.22
N SER A 61 -6.55 -3.15 9.32
CA SER A 61 -7.67 -3.80 10.03
C SER A 61 -8.92 -3.86 9.16
N PHE A 62 -9.18 -2.83 8.34
CA PHE A 62 -10.24 -2.82 7.34
C PHE A 62 -10.07 -3.98 6.35
N LEU A 63 -8.87 -4.12 5.76
CA LEU A 63 -8.59 -5.20 4.81
C LEU A 63 -8.69 -6.59 5.46
N ALA A 64 -8.17 -6.75 6.68
CA ALA A 64 -8.25 -8.01 7.41
C ALA A 64 -9.69 -8.37 7.78
N THR A 65 -10.50 -7.38 8.17
CA THR A 65 -11.92 -7.58 8.52
C THR A 65 -12.75 -7.91 7.28
N LEU A 66 -12.50 -7.22 6.16
CA LEU A 66 -13.13 -7.53 4.88
C LEU A 66 -12.82 -8.98 4.46
N SER A 67 -11.54 -9.40 4.53
CA SER A 67 -11.17 -10.78 4.27
C SER A 67 -11.81 -11.76 5.27
N TYR A 68 -11.77 -11.50 6.57
CA TYR A 68 -12.37 -12.39 7.56
C TYR A 68 -13.88 -12.55 7.36
N SER A 69 -14.59 -11.46 7.05
CA SER A 69 -16.04 -11.44 6.86
C SER A 69 -16.51 -12.38 5.75
N ALA A 70 -15.66 -12.65 4.76
CA ALA A 70 -15.95 -13.57 3.66
C ALA A 70 -16.06 -15.04 4.10
N ASN A 71 -15.52 -15.39 5.27
CA ASN A 71 -15.62 -16.72 5.86
C ASN A 71 -16.88 -16.91 6.73
N LEU A 72 -17.76 -15.91 6.79
CA LEU A 72 -18.97 -15.94 7.60
C LEU A 72 -20.21 -16.14 6.73
N ASP A 73 -21.20 -16.85 7.27
CA ASP A 73 -22.46 -17.13 6.56
C ASP A 73 -23.23 -15.86 6.18
N ASN A 74 -23.09 -14.78 6.96
CA ASN A 74 -23.75 -13.51 6.72
C ASN A 74 -22.76 -12.33 6.77
N GLN A 75 -22.01 -12.20 5.66
CA GLN A 75 -20.95 -11.19 5.50
C GLN A 75 -21.46 -9.75 5.64
N VAL A 76 -22.62 -9.44 5.06
CA VAL A 76 -23.20 -8.08 5.03
C VAL A 76 -23.57 -7.63 6.45
N ASP A 77 -24.30 -8.47 7.19
CA ASP A 77 -24.73 -8.12 8.55
C ASP A 77 -23.52 -7.99 9.47
N PHE A 78 -22.55 -8.91 9.37
CA PHE A 78 -21.32 -8.82 10.16
C PHE A 78 -20.55 -7.52 9.91
N LEU A 79 -20.39 -7.11 8.65
CA LEU A 79 -19.69 -5.86 8.32
C LEU A 79 -20.43 -4.65 8.91
N ASN A 80 -21.75 -4.56 8.71
CA ASN A 80 -22.55 -3.45 9.24
C ASN A 80 -22.51 -3.40 10.78
N ASP A 81 -22.62 -4.55 11.45
CA ASP A 81 -22.54 -4.66 12.92
C ASP A 81 -21.17 -4.26 13.49
N ASN A 82 -20.11 -4.36 12.68
CA ASN A 82 -18.75 -3.97 13.06
C ASN A 82 -18.37 -2.56 12.56
N GLY A 83 -19.34 -1.74 12.17
CA GLY A 83 -19.14 -0.33 11.80
C GLY A 83 -18.71 -0.11 10.36
N TYR A 84 -18.84 -1.12 9.49
CA TYR A 84 -18.58 -1.00 8.06
C TYR A 84 -19.90 -0.83 7.30
N SER A 85 -20.16 0.38 6.80
CA SER A 85 -21.40 0.68 6.05
C SER A 85 -21.38 0.06 4.66
N VAL A 86 -21.96 -1.13 4.49
CA VAL A 86 -22.00 -1.85 3.19
C VAL A 86 -23.43 -2.15 2.74
N ASP A 87 -23.65 -2.08 1.42
CA ASP A 87 -24.93 -2.50 0.85
C ASP A 87 -25.05 -4.03 0.72
N SER A 88 -26.23 -4.51 0.32
CA SER A 88 -26.53 -5.94 0.20
C SER A 88 -25.65 -6.69 -0.80
N GLN A 89 -24.95 -5.99 -1.69
CA GLN A 89 -24.07 -6.57 -2.70
C GLN A 89 -22.58 -6.30 -2.39
N ILE A 90 -22.30 -5.63 -1.27
CA ILE A 90 -20.96 -5.16 -0.89
C ILE A 90 -20.31 -4.43 -2.09
N SER A 91 -21.05 -3.49 -2.69
CA SER A 91 -20.57 -2.79 -3.87
C SER A 91 -19.28 -2.02 -3.57
N LEU A 92 -18.45 -1.82 -4.60
CA LEU A 92 -17.24 -0.99 -4.51
C LEU A 92 -17.51 0.38 -3.89
N PHE A 93 -18.63 1.00 -4.27
CA PHE A 93 -19.00 2.31 -3.76
C PHE A 93 -19.25 2.28 -2.25
N SER A 94 -20.00 1.28 -1.77
CA SER A 94 -20.26 1.11 -0.34
C SER A 94 -18.96 0.80 0.44
N LEU A 95 -18.08 -0.03 -0.11
CA LEU A 95 -16.77 -0.31 0.50
C LEU A 95 -15.85 0.91 0.54
N MET A 96 -15.82 1.72 -0.51
CA MET A 96 -15.01 2.95 -0.53
C MET A 96 -15.52 3.96 0.49
N ALA A 97 -16.85 4.16 0.59
CA ALA A 97 -17.44 5.02 1.61
C ALA A 97 -17.13 4.50 3.02
N SER A 98 -17.31 3.20 3.25
CA SER A 98 -16.98 2.54 4.51
C SER A 98 -15.49 2.68 4.88
N ALA A 99 -14.57 2.48 3.93
CA ALA A 99 -13.14 2.66 4.14
C ALA A 99 -12.81 4.12 4.48
N GLN A 100 -13.43 5.09 3.79
CA GLN A 100 -13.24 6.50 4.06
C GLN A 100 -13.61 6.86 5.50
N ASP A 101 -14.77 6.40 5.96
CA ASP A 101 -15.28 6.70 7.29
C ASP A 101 -14.48 5.97 8.38
N TYR A 102 -14.25 4.67 8.20
CA TYR A 102 -13.58 3.82 9.19
C TYR A 102 -12.12 4.23 9.43
N ILE A 103 -11.37 4.56 8.38
CA ILE A 103 -9.93 4.84 8.45
C ILE A 103 -9.66 6.29 8.89
N THR A 104 -10.64 7.19 8.79
CA THR A 104 -10.44 8.59 9.22
C THR A 104 -10.15 8.67 10.72
N THR A 105 -9.17 9.50 11.07
CA THR A 105 -8.69 9.73 12.45
C THR A 105 -8.72 11.22 12.74
N GLU A 106 -9.17 11.62 13.92
CA GLU A 106 -9.28 13.04 14.29
C GLU A 106 -7.95 13.65 14.77
N THR A 107 -7.03 12.83 15.26
CA THR A 107 -5.80 13.27 15.95
C THR A 107 -4.50 12.95 15.22
N GLY A 108 -4.57 12.25 14.08
CA GLY A 108 -3.41 11.83 13.28
C GLY A 108 -2.93 12.87 12.27
N SER A 109 -1.77 12.63 11.64
CA SER A 109 -1.29 13.43 10.50
C SER A 109 -2.30 13.33 9.36
N LEU A 110 -2.72 14.49 8.82
CA LEU A 110 -3.63 14.55 7.68
C LEU A 110 -3.04 13.85 6.46
N GLU A 111 -1.73 13.99 6.27
CA GLU A 111 -0.97 13.35 5.22
C GLU A 111 -1.00 11.83 5.38
N THR A 112 -0.54 11.29 6.52
CA THR A 112 -0.55 9.82 6.73
C THR A 112 -1.97 9.25 6.63
N ASN A 113 -2.96 9.95 7.18
CA ASN A 113 -4.36 9.53 7.09
C ASN A 113 -4.83 9.43 5.63
N LYS A 114 -4.51 10.44 4.81
CA LYS A 114 -4.81 10.41 3.37
C LYS A 114 -4.10 9.25 2.67
N LEU A 115 -2.81 9.05 2.95
CA LEU A 115 -2.03 7.97 2.32
C LEU A 115 -2.55 6.58 2.68
N ALA A 116 -2.90 6.35 3.95
CA ALA A 116 -3.45 5.08 4.42
C ALA A 116 -4.82 4.78 3.77
N LYS A 117 -5.69 5.79 3.68
CA LYS A 117 -7.01 5.68 3.02
C LYS A 117 -6.87 5.36 1.54
N ASP A 118 -6.13 6.20 0.82
CA ASP A 118 -5.97 6.06 -0.63
C ASP A 118 -5.31 4.71 -0.97
N ALA A 119 -4.39 4.22 -0.13
CA ALA A 119 -3.76 2.90 -0.31
C ALA A 119 -4.72 1.73 -0.05
N ALA A 120 -5.55 1.80 0.99
CA ALA A 120 -6.56 0.77 1.28
C ALA A 120 -7.63 0.73 0.18
N MET A 121 -8.11 1.88 -0.28
CA MET A 121 -9.06 1.96 -1.39
C MET A 121 -8.47 1.38 -2.67
N GLN A 122 -7.19 1.68 -2.98
CA GLN A 122 -6.53 1.08 -4.14
C GLN A 122 -6.49 -0.46 -4.04
N ALA A 123 -6.18 -1.00 -2.86
CA ALA A 123 -6.19 -2.45 -2.65
C ALA A 123 -7.57 -3.06 -2.93
N VAL A 124 -8.63 -2.39 -2.46
CA VAL A 124 -10.02 -2.81 -2.70
C VAL A 124 -10.39 -2.74 -4.19
N ILE A 125 -10.07 -1.63 -4.85
CA ILE A 125 -10.33 -1.42 -6.29
C ILE A 125 -9.61 -2.51 -7.11
N ASP A 126 -8.30 -2.66 -6.92
CA ASP A 126 -7.49 -3.59 -7.71
C ASP A 126 -7.89 -5.05 -7.51
N TYR A 127 -8.26 -5.43 -6.28
CA TYR A 127 -8.78 -6.76 -6.00
C TYR A 127 -10.09 -6.99 -6.74
N GLN A 128 -11.04 -6.06 -6.60
CA GLN A 128 -12.33 -6.21 -7.25
C GLN A 128 -12.21 -6.24 -8.78
N GLU A 129 -11.37 -5.41 -9.39
CA GLU A 129 -11.15 -5.42 -10.85
C GLU A 129 -10.57 -6.74 -11.35
N ARG A 130 -9.57 -7.29 -10.63
CA ARG A 130 -8.95 -8.57 -11.00
C ARG A 130 -9.90 -9.75 -10.89
N HIS A 131 -10.75 -9.75 -9.87
CA HIS A 131 -11.66 -10.87 -9.59
C HIS A 131 -13.02 -10.74 -10.28
N LYS A 132 -13.46 -9.51 -10.65
CA LYS A 132 -14.63 -9.31 -11.52
C LYS A 132 -14.46 -9.96 -12.89
N ILE A 133 -13.27 -9.87 -13.47
CA ILE A 133 -12.96 -10.44 -14.78
C ILE A 133 -13.05 -11.98 -14.74
N ASN A 134 -12.66 -12.59 -13.62
CA ASN A 134 -12.71 -14.04 -13.42
C ASN A 134 -14.14 -14.57 -13.19
N GLN A 135 -15.08 -13.71 -12.78
CA GLN A 135 -16.48 -14.06 -12.53
C GLN A 135 -17.39 -13.94 -13.76
N ILE A 136 -16.91 -13.49 -14.93
CA ILE A 136 -17.68 -13.49 -16.17
C ILE A 136 -17.79 -14.94 -16.69
N SER A 137 -18.57 -15.75 -15.98
CA SER A 137 -19.04 -17.05 -16.43
C SER A 137 -20.34 -16.82 -17.20
N LEU A 138 -20.39 -17.26 -18.46
CA LEU A 138 -21.53 -17.07 -19.39
C LEU A 138 -22.85 -17.73 -18.94
N PHE A 139 -22.87 -18.35 -17.75
CA PHE A 139 -23.98 -19.16 -17.24
C PHE A 139 -24.32 -18.91 -15.76
N ALA A 140 -23.79 -17.87 -15.11
CA ALA A 140 -24.13 -17.57 -13.71
C ALA A 140 -25.48 -16.85 -13.59
N GLU A 141 -26.42 -17.41 -12.82
CA GLU A 141 -27.78 -16.88 -12.67
C GLU A 141 -27.87 -15.66 -11.72
N GLN A 142 -26.84 -15.38 -10.92
CA GLN A 142 -26.64 -14.09 -10.23
C GLN A 142 -25.12 -13.83 -10.11
N PRO A 143 -24.66 -12.57 -10.18
CA PRO A 143 -23.26 -12.28 -9.89
C PRO A 143 -23.02 -12.53 -8.41
N ASP A 144 -22.34 -13.63 -8.08
CA ASP A 144 -21.80 -13.83 -6.74
C ASP A 144 -20.92 -12.63 -6.39
N ASN A 145 -21.08 -12.11 -5.19
CA ASN A 145 -20.26 -11.03 -4.71
C ASN A 145 -18.77 -11.45 -4.74
N VAL A 146 -17.94 -10.68 -5.45
CA VAL A 146 -16.47 -10.87 -5.55
C VAL A 146 -15.80 -11.04 -4.19
N TRP A 147 -16.38 -10.43 -3.14
CA TRP A 147 -15.84 -10.46 -1.79
C TRP A 147 -16.07 -11.77 -1.04
N SER A 148 -16.86 -12.71 -1.59
CA SER A 148 -17.05 -14.04 -0.99
C SER A 148 -15.78 -14.90 -1.04
N GLU A 149 -14.89 -14.68 -2.02
CA GLU A 149 -13.63 -15.42 -2.15
C GLU A 149 -12.45 -14.75 -1.40
N ALA A 150 -12.70 -13.60 -0.76
CA ALA A 150 -11.67 -12.81 -0.08
C ALA A 150 -11.19 -13.43 1.25
N GLY A 151 -11.80 -14.54 1.67
CA GLY A 151 -11.56 -15.24 2.95
C GLY A 151 -10.30 -16.08 3.04
N THR A 152 -9.46 -16.05 2.01
CA THR A 152 -8.25 -16.88 1.93
C THR A 152 -6.98 -16.08 2.24
N GLY A 153 -5.95 -16.78 2.74
CA GLY A 153 -4.62 -16.18 2.90
C GLY A 153 -4.03 -15.67 1.57
N ALA A 154 -4.41 -16.25 0.43
CA ALA A 154 -4.00 -15.78 -0.89
C ALA A 154 -4.65 -14.43 -1.23
N ALA A 155 -5.96 -14.28 -1.00
CA ALA A 155 -6.66 -13.02 -1.20
C ALA A 155 -6.13 -11.91 -0.27
N PHE A 156 -5.91 -12.21 1.02
CA PHE A 156 -5.30 -11.24 1.93
C PHE A 156 -3.87 -10.88 1.52
N CYS A 157 -3.10 -11.85 1.01
CA CYS A 157 -1.77 -11.61 0.48
C CYS A 157 -1.79 -10.63 -0.71
N GLU A 158 -2.81 -10.70 -1.55
CA GLU A 158 -3.02 -9.81 -2.69
C GLU A 158 -3.39 -8.39 -2.23
N LEU A 159 -4.38 -8.27 -1.35
CA LEU A 159 -4.82 -7.00 -0.76
C LEU A 159 -3.69 -6.27 -0.03
N SER A 160 -2.99 -6.99 0.86
CA SER A 160 -1.86 -6.44 1.61
C SER A 160 -0.73 -6.00 0.68
N ARG A 161 -0.38 -6.79 -0.35
CA ARG A 161 0.64 -6.41 -1.32
C ARG A 161 0.29 -5.10 -2.02
N THR A 162 -0.92 -4.97 -2.54
CA THR A 162 -1.37 -3.74 -3.19
C THR A 162 -1.37 -2.57 -2.20
N PHE A 163 -1.84 -2.76 -0.96
CA PHE A 163 -1.80 -1.73 0.07
C PHE A 163 -0.39 -1.19 0.30
N PHE A 164 0.61 -2.05 0.55
CA PHE A 164 1.97 -1.58 0.80
C PHE A 164 2.64 -0.98 -0.43
N ALA A 165 2.36 -1.50 -1.63
CA ALA A 165 2.85 -0.90 -2.87
C ALA A 165 2.31 0.53 -3.02
N SER A 166 0.98 0.66 -2.97
CA SER A 166 0.23 1.90 -3.13
C SER A 166 0.57 2.96 -2.07
N PHE A 167 0.76 2.54 -0.81
CA PHE A 167 1.20 3.40 0.28
C PHE A 167 2.63 3.90 0.07
N THR A 168 3.54 2.98 -0.27
CA THR A 168 4.96 3.31 -0.48
C THR A 168 5.15 4.22 -1.69
N GLU A 169 4.41 3.98 -2.77
CA GLU A 169 4.42 4.81 -3.98
C GLU A 169 4.10 6.27 -3.66
N ARG A 170 3.01 6.50 -2.93
CA ARG A 170 2.58 7.85 -2.56
C ARG A 170 3.55 8.50 -1.58
N GLN A 171 4.13 7.75 -0.64
CA GLN A 171 5.17 8.26 0.27
C GLN A 171 6.41 8.71 -0.52
N LEU A 172 6.87 7.91 -1.49
CA LEU A 172 8.02 8.28 -2.33
C LEU A 172 7.73 9.53 -3.15
N LYS A 173 6.56 9.61 -3.79
CA LYS A 173 6.13 10.81 -4.53
C LYS A 173 6.04 12.05 -3.64
N TYR A 174 5.46 11.92 -2.46
CA TYR A 174 5.37 13.02 -1.50
C TYR A 174 6.75 13.53 -1.07
N TYR A 175 7.65 12.62 -0.69
CA TYR A 175 8.95 13.03 -0.19
C TYR A 175 9.91 13.50 -1.28
N ILE A 176 9.81 12.97 -2.50
CA ILE A 176 10.63 13.45 -3.62
C ILE A 176 10.20 14.85 -4.07
N GLU A 177 8.89 15.15 -4.10
CA GLU A 177 8.40 16.51 -4.37
C GLU A 177 8.91 17.50 -3.32
N ARG A 178 8.92 17.11 -2.04
CA ARG A 178 9.43 17.93 -0.95
C ARG A 178 10.94 18.13 -1.02
N ALA A 179 11.70 17.07 -1.27
CA ALA A 179 13.15 17.13 -1.41
C ALA A 179 13.57 17.98 -2.62
N ALA A 180 12.81 17.90 -3.72
CA ALA A 180 13.01 18.77 -4.88
C ALA A 180 12.69 20.23 -4.54
N ALA A 181 11.56 20.51 -3.90
CA ALA A 181 11.19 21.87 -3.52
C ALA A 181 12.17 22.52 -2.52
N SER A 182 12.85 21.73 -1.68
CA SER A 182 13.88 22.25 -0.78
C SER A 182 15.27 22.41 -1.42
N SER A 183 15.52 21.71 -2.53
CA SER A 183 16.84 21.67 -3.18
C SER A 183 16.91 22.50 -4.47
N ILE A 184 15.77 22.86 -5.05
CA ILE A 184 15.66 23.56 -6.35
C ILE A 184 15.13 24.98 -6.12
N ASP A 185 16.01 25.97 -6.23
CA ASP A 185 15.64 27.39 -6.06
C ASP A 185 14.98 28.00 -7.31
N ASN A 186 15.17 27.38 -8.49
CA ASN A 186 14.61 27.88 -9.75
C ASN A 186 13.22 27.28 -10.02
N TYR A 187 12.22 28.15 -10.14
CA TYR A 187 10.83 27.74 -10.37
C TYR A 187 10.60 26.97 -11.69
N ASP A 188 11.25 27.38 -12.79
CA ASP A 188 11.11 26.70 -14.08
C ASP A 188 11.75 25.30 -14.04
N THR A 189 12.89 25.16 -13.35
CA THR A 189 13.54 23.87 -13.10
C THR A 189 12.67 22.98 -12.21
N LEU A 190 12.07 23.52 -11.14
CA LEU A 190 11.15 22.76 -10.27
C LEU A 190 9.90 22.31 -11.02
N LYS A 191 9.35 23.16 -11.89
CA LYS A 191 8.19 22.82 -12.73
C LYS A 191 8.54 21.71 -13.73
N ALA A 192 9.70 21.78 -14.38
CA ALA A 192 10.18 20.75 -15.28
C ALA A 192 10.40 19.41 -14.53
N PHE A 193 10.99 19.46 -13.33
CA PHE A 193 11.16 18.28 -12.48
C PHE A 193 9.82 17.62 -12.12
N ASN A 194 8.82 18.40 -11.67
CA ASN A 194 7.50 17.87 -11.31
C ASN A 194 6.74 17.28 -12.50
N HIS A 195 6.93 17.86 -13.70
CA HIS A 195 6.41 17.28 -14.93
C HIS A 195 7.02 15.90 -15.20
N GLN A 196 8.35 15.78 -15.09
CA GLN A 196 9.07 14.52 -15.27
C GLN A 196 8.71 13.48 -14.21
N LEU A 197 8.52 13.91 -12.96
CA LEU A 197 8.05 13.04 -11.89
C LEU A 197 6.68 12.43 -12.22
N SER A 198 5.81 13.21 -12.85
CA SER A 198 4.50 12.74 -13.29
C SER A 198 4.64 11.72 -14.44
N GLU A 199 5.57 11.93 -15.37
CA GLU A 199 5.89 10.97 -16.45
C GLU A 199 6.48 9.64 -15.91
N GLN A 200 7.29 9.70 -14.85
CA GLN A 200 7.87 8.51 -14.20
C GLN A 200 6.94 7.82 -13.19
N SER A 201 5.70 8.32 -13.02
CA SER A 201 4.72 7.78 -12.09
C SER A 201 4.56 6.25 -12.21
N LYS A 202 4.52 5.73 -13.44
CA LYS A 202 4.41 4.29 -13.71
C LYS A 202 5.61 3.50 -13.20
N THR A 203 6.82 3.99 -13.45
CA THR A 203 8.06 3.32 -13.01
C THR A 203 8.18 3.31 -11.48
N ILE A 204 7.74 4.36 -10.79
CA ILE A 204 7.67 4.38 -9.32
C ILE A 204 6.64 3.35 -8.82
N ALA A 205 5.47 3.26 -9.46
CA ALA A 205 4.47 2.26 -9.12
C ALA A 205 4.98 0.82 -9.33
N GLU A 206 5.67 0.54 -10.44
CA GLU A 206 6.30 -0.76 -10.71
C GLU A 206 7.35 -1.12 -9.65
N HIS A 207 8.25 -0.19 -9.32
CA HIS A 207 9.28 -0.36 -8.29
C HIS A 207 8.69 -0.72 -6.93
N THR A 208 7.70 0.05 -6.49
CA THR A 208 7.05 -0.18 -5.18
C THR A 208 6.22 -1.45 -5.16
N PHE A 209 5.62 -1.84 -6.29
CA PHE A 209 4.95 -3.12 -6.44
C PHE A 209 5.90 -4.31 -6.40
N GLU A 210 7.12 -4.18 -6.93
CA GLU A 210 8.18 -5.20 -6.81
C GLU A 210 8.65 -5.35 -5.35
N ILE A 211 8.97 -4.24 -4.68
CA ILE A 211 9.41 -4.25 -3.29
C ILE A 211 8.32 -4.80 -2.35
N SER A 212 7.04 -4.51 -2.60
CA SER A 212 5.92 -5.03 -1.80
C SER A 212 5.86 -6.57 -1.76
N LYS A 213 6.55 -7.27 -2.66
CA LYS A 213 6.72 -8.73 -2.62
C LYS A 213 7.37 -9.22 -1.31
N LEU A 214 8.20 -8.38 -0.67
CA LEU A 214 8.75 -8.66 0.67
C LEU A 214 7.62 -8.90 1.68
N VAL A 215 6.56 -8.11 1.62
CA VAL A 215 5.41 -8.23 2.51
C VAL A 215 4.54 -9.42 2.12
N GLN A 216 4.27 -9.60 0.82
CA GLN A 216 3.49 -10.74 0.33
C GLN A 216 4.05 -12.08 0.82
N SER A 217 5.38 -12.23 0.90
CA SER A 217 6.04 -13.49 1.28
C SER A 217 5.58 -14.10 2.62
N PHE A 218 5.04 -13.28 3.55
CA PHE A 218 4.54 -13.76 4.84
C PHE A 218 3.09 -13.37 5.13
N SER A 219 2.42 -12.66 4.22
CA SER A 219 1.06 -12.14 4.42
C SER A 219 0.02 -13.25 4.56
N ALA A 220 0.06 -14.26 3.69
CA ALA A 220 -0.84 -15.40 3.78
C ALA A 220 -0.67 -16.17 5.10
N GLY A 221 0.57 -16.38 5.54
CA GLY A 221 0.87 -17.06 6.80
C GLY A 221 0.40 -16.28 8.02
N TRP A 222 0.51 -14.95 8.00
CA TRP A 222 -0.04 -14.10 9.05
C TRP A 222 -1.57 -14.18 9.09
N PHE A 223 -2.24 -14.09 7.95
CA PHE A 223 -3.71 -14.14 7.88
C PHE A 223 -4.25 -15.47 8.40
N ASN A 224 -3.68 -16.59 7.91
CA ASN A 224 -4.08 -17.93 8.34
C ASN A 224 -3.94 -18.14 9.85
N LYS A 225 -2.96 -17.48 10.48
CA LYS A 225 -2.72 -17.58 11.92
C LYS A 225 -3.60 -16.66 12.76
N ASN A 226 -3.93 -15.47 12.27
CA ASN A 226 -4.47 -14.39 13.12
C ASN A 226 -5.87 -13.92 12.73
N ALA A 227 -6.32 -14.17 11.49
CA ALA A 227 -7.50 -13.53 10.92
C ALA A 227 -8.45 -14.50 10.17
N VAL A 228 -8.15 -15.80 10.07
CA VAL A 228 -9.05 -16.78 9.43
C VAL A 228 -10.24 -17.14 10.32
N HIS A 229 -10.05 -17.26 11.64
CA HIS A 229 -11.07 -17.75 12.57
C HIS A 229 -11.63 -16.69 13.53
N SER A 230 -11.02 -15.51 13.55
CA SER A 230 -11.41 -14.40 14.42
C SER A 230 -10.83 -13.10 13.87
N LEU A 231 -11.43 -11.96 14.22
CA LEU A 231 -10.81 -10.66 13.95
C LEU A 231 -9.44 -10.56 14.65
N PRO A 232 -8.39 -10.05 13.96
CA PRO A 232 -7.11 -9.81 14.60
C PRO A 232 -7.23 -8.66 15.60
N THR A 233 -6.59 -8.81 16.76
CA THR A 233 -6.42 -7.72 17.72
C THR A 233 -5.52 -6.62 17.15
N GLU A 234 -5.68 -5.40 17.64
CA GLU A 234 -4.82 -4.26 17.28
C GLU A 234 -3.32 -4.59 17.41
N LYS A 235 -2.92 -5.29 18.47
CA LYS A 235 -1.52 -5.73 18.67
C LYS A 235 -1.03 -6.71 17.60
N GLN A 236 -1.91 -7.57 17.07
CA GLN A 236 -1.54 -8.48 15.98
C GLN A 236 -1.37 -7.72 14.66
N VAL A 237 -2.21 -6.71 14.42
CA VAL A 237 -2.12 -5.79 13.28
C VAL A 237 -0.83 -4.96 13.38
N GLU A 238 -0.57 -4.33 14.53
CA GLU A 238 0.67 -3.59 14.81
C GLU A 238 1.90 -4.47 14.58
N GLY A 239 1.90 -5.71 15.09
CA GLY A 239 3.01 -6.65 14.90
C GLY A 239 3.28 -6.97 13.42
N PHE A 240 2.22 -7.10 12.61
CA PHE A 240 2.36 -7.26 11.17
C PHE A 240 2.93 -6.01 10.50
N LEU A 241 2.40 -4.82 10.84
CA LEU A 241 2.89 -3.56 10.32
C LEU A 241 4.37 -3.33 10.66
N ARG A 242 4.77 -3.59 11.91
CA ARG A 242 6.18 -3.51 12.34
C ARG A 242 7.09 -4.38 11.47
N MET A 243 6.67 -5.61 11.19
CA MET A 243 7.44 -6.52 10.34
C MET A 243 7.50 -6.03 8.89
N SER A 244 6.35 -5.59 8.34
CA SER A 244 6.23 -5.10 6.96
C SER A 244 7.08 -3.85 6.73
N PHE A 245 6.86 -2.79 7.52
CA PHE A 245 7.64 -1.55 7.39
C PHE A 245 9.13 -1.76 7.73
N GLY A 246 9.46 -2.66 8.66
CA GLY A 246 10.84 -3.04 8.94
C GLY A 246 11.55 -3.64 7.73
N LYS A 247 10.89 -4.53 6.99
CA LYS A 247 11.43 -5.13 5.76
C LYS A 247 11.56 -4.11 4.63
N LEU A 248 10.54 -3.28 4.41
CA LEU A 248 10.58 -2.23 3.38
C LEU A 248 11.70 -1.21 3.68
N ARG A 249 11.85 -0.82 4.95
CA ARG A 249 12.92 0.09 5.38
C ARG A 249 14.31 -0.48 5.12
N GLU A 250 14.51 -1.76 5.42
CA GLU A 250 15.80 -2.43 5.17
C GLU A 250 16.10 -2.51 3.66
N GLU A 251 15.08 -2.70 2.82
CA GLU A 251 15.27 -2.65 1.37
C GLU A 251 15.71 -1.26 0.89
N PHE A 252 15.04 -0.20 1.33
CA PHE A 252 15.45 1.17 1.02
C PHE A 252 16.81 1.55 1.61
N ARG A 253 17.26 0.90 2.70
CA ARG A 253 18.64 1.07 3.18
C ARG A 253 19.63 0.49 2.18
N ARG A 254 19.38 -0.71 1.66
CA ARG A 254 20.24 -1.36 0.66
C ARG A 254 20.32 -0.55 -0.63
N GLU A 255 19.20 -0.01 -1.09
CA GLU A 255 19.16 0.87 -2.28
C GLU A 255 19.90 2.20 -2.08
N ALA A 256 20.02 2.68 -0.85
CA ALA A 256 20.81 3.87 -0.53
C ALA A 256 22.32 3.56 -0.41
N ASP A 257 22.69 2.32 -0.07
CA ASP A 257 24.10 1.93 0.11
C ASP A 257 24.74 1.42 -1.19
N GLY A 258 23.93 0.89 -2.12
CA GLY A 258 24.35 0.39 -3.44
C GLY A 258 24.39 1.46 -4.52
#